data_AF-A0A7C2TJT1-F1
#
_entry.id   AF-A0A7C2TJT1-F1
#
_cell.length_a   1.000
_cell.length_b   1.000
_cell.length_c   1.000
_cell.angle_alpha   90.00
_cell.angle_beta   90.00
_cell.angle_gamma   90.00
#
_symmetry.space_group_name_H-M   'P 1'
#
loop_
_entity.id
_entity.type
_entity.pdbx_description
1 polymer ?
#
loop_
_entity_poly.entity_id
_entity_poly.type
_entity_poly.pdbx_seq_one_letter_code
_entity_poly.pdbx_strand_id
1 'polypeptide(L)'
;MPAPMKKRRTDRELVTLRLKVHPANVERIKRFVATVEPAANEADGITAEQFYTNHFTGQPEWAVALRGYRYREDLTQAQLAELTGIPQRHISE
;
A
#
# COMPACT_ATOMS: atom_id res chain seq x y z
N MET A 1 25.98 9.62 -14.67
CA MET A 1 24.92 9.36 -13.66
C MET A 1 24.60 10.68 -12.98
N PRO A 2 23.34 11.14 -12.95
CA PRO A 2 22.99 12.36 -12.24
C PRO A 2 23.26 12.19 -10.73
N ALA A 3 23.76 13.24 -10.09
CA ALA A 3 24.07 13.24 -8.66
C ALA A 3 22.78 13.07 -7.83
N PRO A 4 22.81 12.34 -6.70
CA PRO A 4 21.65 12.19 -5.83
C PRO A 4 21.27 13.56 -5.24
N MET A 5 20.20 14.15 -5.76
CA MET A 5 19.66 15.40 -5.23
C MET A 5 18.95 15.11 -3.90
N LYS A 6 19.29 15.86 -2.84
CA LYS A 6 18.52 15.84 -1.59
C LYS A 6 17.05 16.16 -1.92
N LYS A 7 16.11 15.29 -1.51
CA LYS A 7 14.68 15.56 -1.60
C LYS A 7 14.40 16.93 -0.98
N ARG A 8 13.61 17.78 -1.66
CA ARG A 8 13.16 19.06 -1.10
C ARG A 8 12.47 18.80 0.24
N ARG A 9 12.80 19.58 1.27
CA ARG A 9 12.12 19.53 2.57
C ARG A 9 10.66 19.94 2.33
N THR A 10 9.74 19.03 2.58
CA THR A 10 8.31 19.31 2.52
C THR A 10 7.91 19.82 3.88
N ASP A 11 7.70 21.13 4.05
CA ASP A 11 7.32 21.77 5.33
C ASP A 11 5.88 21.41 5.80
N ARG A 12 5.32 20.29 5.31
CA ARG A 12 3.96 19.78 5.59
C ARG A 12 4.00 18.31 6.01
N GLU A 13 5.02 17.88 6.73
CA GLU A 13 5.12 16.50 7.20
C GLU A 13 4.28 16.31 8.47
N LEU A 14 3.18 15.57 8.33
CA LEU A 14 2.43 15.03 9.46
C LEU A 14 3.35 14.11 10.28
N VAL A 15 3.28 14.17 11.61
CA VAL A 15 4.05 13.31 12.51
C VAL A 15 3.14 12.24 13.10
N THR A 16 3.55 10.96 13.03
CA THR A 16 2.77 9.86 13.62
C THR A 16 2.90 9.83 15.15
N LEU A 17 1.76 9.91 15.84
CA LEU A 17 1.68 9.68 17.29
C LEU A 17 1.34 8.21 17.58
N ARG A 18 2.13 7.55 18.45
CA ARG A 18 1.85 6.20 18.97
C ARG A 18 1.57 6.27 20.46
N LEU A 19 0.37 5.87 20.86
CA LEU A 19 -0.10 5.95 22.24
C LEU A 19 -0.51 4.57 22.75
N LYS A 20 -0.16 4.23 23.99
CA LYS A 20 -0.73 3.09 24.72
C LYS A 20 -1.94 3.60 25.49
N VAL A 21 -3.12 3.06 25.21
CA VAL A 21 -4.38 3.56 25.76
C VAL A 21 -5.26 2.39 26.21
N HIS A 22 -6.15 2.63 27.17
CA HIS A 22 -7.17 1.65 27.53
C HIS A 22 -8.22 1.52 26.40
N PRO A 23 -8.75 0.32 26.12
CA PRO A 23 -9.72 0.09 25.05
C PRO A 23 -10.96 1.01 25.14
N ALA A 24 -11.45 1.27 26.35
CA ALA A 24 -12.60 2.14 26.60
C ALA A 24 -12.39 3.60 26.15
N ASN A 25 -11.14 4.05 25.99
CA ASN A 25 -10.81 5.44 25.67
C ASN A 25 -10.49 5.66 24.18
N VAL A 26 -10.40 4.61 23.36
CA VAL A 26 -9.97 4.70 21.95
C VAL A 26 -10.87 5.67 21.17
N GLU A 27 -12.18 5.51 21.24
CA GLU A 27 -13.13 6.35 20.49
C GLU A 27 -13.20 7.79 21.00
N ARG A 28 -12.89 8.03 22.27
CA ARG A 28 -12.79 9.39 22.82
C ARG A 28 -11.55 10.10 22.28
N ILE A 29 -10.43 9.38 22.20
CA ILE A 29 -9.16 9.91 21.69
C ILE A 29 -9.25 10.20 20.19
N LYS A 30 -9.82 9.29 19.38
CA LYS A 30 -10.04 9.52 17.95
C LYS A 30 -10.87 10.79 17.68
N ARG A 31 -11.98 10.97 18.41
CA ARG A 31 -12.82 12.18 18.29
C ARG A 31 -12.08 13.46 18.67
N PHE A 32 -11.25 13.40 19.72
CA PHE A 32 -10.43 14.53 20.11
C PHE A 32 -9.42 14.89 19.02
N VAL A 33 -8.70 13.91 18.48
CA VAL A 33 -7.76 14.13 17.36
C VAL A 33 -8.46 14.74 16.16
N ALA A 34 -9.64 14.25 15.78
CA ALA A 34 -10.43 14.81 14.67
C ALA A 34 -10.87 16.27 14.91
N THR A 35 -10.97 16.71 16.17
CA THR A 35 -11.29 18.10 16.51
C THR A 35 -10.06 19.00 16.38
N VAL A 36 -8.88 18.49 16.74
CA VAL A 36 -7.62 19.26 16.72
C VAL A 36 -7.03 19.31 15.30
N GLU A 37 -7.08 18.20 14.58
CA GLU A 37 -6.52 18.01 13.25
C GLU A 37 -7.59 17.44 12.30
N PRO A 38 -8.54 18.25 11.82
CA PRO A 38 -9.61 17.78 10.94
C PRO A 38 -9.08 17.20 9.62
N ALA A 39 -7.93 17.68 9.15
CA ALA A 39 -7.26 17.21 7.94
C ALA A 39 -6.29 16.03 8.19
N ALA A 40 -6.00 15.64 9.44
CA ALA A 40 -5.17 14.46 9.70
C ALA A 40 -5.88 13.16 9.31
N ASN A 41 -7.21 13.16 9.32
CA ASN A 41 -8.00 12.05 8.78
C ASN A 41 -8.07 12.06 7.23
N GLU A 42 -7.57 13.09 6.54
CA GLU A 42 -7.47 13.06 5.06
C GLU A 42 -6.25 12.29 4.58
N ALA A 43 -5.25 12.08 5.46
CA ALA A 43 -4.17 11.13 5.23
C ALA A 43 -4.66 9.68 5.50
N ASP A 44 -5.84 9.36 5.00
CA ASP A 44 -6.37 8.01 5.06
C ASP A 44 -5.49 7.14 4.15
N GLY A 45 -4.85 6.14 4.76
CA GLY A 45 -4.32 5.03 4.00
C GLY A 45 -5.46 4.43 3.20
N ILE A 46 -5.28 4.32 1.88
CA ILE A 46 -6.29 3.70 1.03
C ILE A 46 -6.36 2.19 1.32
N THR A 47 -7.54 1.62 1.18
CA THR A 47 -7.71 0.17 1.24
C THR A 47 -6.95 -0.50 0.08
N ALA A 48 -6.66 -1.80 0.21
CA ALA A 48 -6.08 -2.56 -0.89
C ALA A 48 -6.96 -2.49 -2.15
N GLU A 49 -8.27 -2.62 -1.99
CA GLU A 49 -9.24 -2.46 -3.08
C GLU A 49 -9.12 -1.09 -3.75
N GLN A 50 -9.14 0.00 -2.98
CA GLN A 50 -8.98 1.36 -3.51
C GLN A 50 -7.65 1.54 -4.23
N PHE A 51 -6.56 0.95 -3.72
CA PHE A 51 -5.27 0.95 -4.38
C PHE A 51 -5.33 0.28 -5.76
N TYR A 52 -5.90 -0.93 -5.86
CA TYR A 52 -6.01 -1.63 -7.14
C TYR A 52 -6.94 -0.91 -8.11
N THR A 53 -8.09 -0.42 -7.66
CA THR A 53 -9.03 0.35 -8.49
C THR A 53 -8.39 1.62 -9.07
N ASN A 54 -7.66 2.36 -8.25
CA ASN A 54 -7.09 3.66 -8.63
C ASN A 54 -5.84 3.53 -9.51
N HIS A 55 -5.03 2.48 -9.34
CA HIS A 55 -3.73 2.35 -10.01
C HIS A 55 -3.70 1.29 -11.12
N PHE A 56 -4.63 0.34 -11.12
CA PHE A 56 -4.63 -0.82 -12.03
C PHE A 56 -5.99 -1.07 -12.67
N THR A 57 -6.66 0.00 -13.08
CA THR A 57 -7.96 -0.09 -13.77
C THR A 57 -7.89 -1.01 -14.98
N GLY A 58 -8.84 -1.94 -15.10
CA GLY A 58 -8.91 -2.90 -16.20
C GLY A 58 -7.98 -4.12 -16.08
N GLN A 59 -7.25 -4.24 -14.96
CA GLN A 59 -6.52 -5.46 -14.63
C GLN A 59 -7.13 -6.11 -13.39
N PRO A 60 -7.28 -7.45 -13.36
CA PRO A 60 -7.76 -8.12 -12.16
C PRO A 60 -6.73 -8.00 -11.03
N GLU A 61 -7.21 -7.74 -9.81
CA GLU A 61 -6.39 -7.56 -8.61
C GLU A 61 -5.39 -8.72 -8.42
N TRP A 62 -5.86 -9.96 -8.57
CA TRP A 62 -5.05 -11.15 -8.35
C TRP A 62 -3.86 -11.23 -9.33
N ALA A 63 -4.00 -10.76 -10.57
CA ALA A 63 -2.92 -10.78 -11.55
C ALA A 63 -1.84 -9.74 -11.23
N VAL A 64 -2.26 -8.56 -10.76
CA VAL A 64 -1.36 -7.49 -10.31
C VAL A 64 -0.62 -7.91 -9.03
N ALA A 65 -1.36 -8.44 -8.06
CA ALA A 65 -0.81 -8.95 -6.81
C ALA A 65 0.23 -10.05 -7.08
N LEU A 66 -0.11 -11.03 -7.92
CA LEU A 66 0.79 -12.14 -8.26
C LEU A 66 2.07 -11.66 -8.96
N ARG A 67 1.97 -10.66 -9.84
CA ARG A 67 3.13 -10.02 -10.48
C ARG A 67 4.04 -9.37 -9.43
N GLY A 68 3.46 -8.66 -8.46
CA GLY A 68 4.20 -8.05 -7.35
C GLY A 68 4.88 -9.08 -6.47
N TYR A 69 4.18 -10.15 -6.08
CA TYR A 69 4.75 -11.24 -5.29
C TYR A 69 5.88 -11.94 -6.02
N ARG A 70 5.71 -12.26 -7.30
CA ARG A 70 6.79 -12.83 -8.12
C ARG A 70 8.05 -11.98 -8.13
N TYR A 71 7.90 -10.67 -8.30
CA TYR A 71 9.05 -9.77 -8.30
C TYR A 71 9.75 -9.76 -6.93
N ARG A 72 8.98 -9.81 -5.84
CA ARG A 72 9.53 -9.89 -4.48
C ARG A 72 10.33 -11.18 -4.24
N GLU A 73 9.89 -12.30 -4.80
CA GLU A 73 10.55 -13.61 -4.68
C GLU A 73 11.62 -13.85 -5.77
N ASP A 74 11.95 -12.85 -6.59
CA ASP A 74 12.89 -12.94 -7.73
C ASP A 74 12.53 -14.05 -8.74
N LEU A 75 11.22 -14.23 -8.98
CA LEU A 75 10.69 -15.27 -9.88
C LEU A 75 10.20 -14.68 -11.21
N THR A 76 10.73 -15.24 -12.30
CA THR A 76 10.17 -15.05 -13.64
C THR A 76 8.84 -15.80 -13.81
N GLN A 77 8.09 -15.46 -14.86
CA GLN A 77 6.81 -16.14 -15.15
C GLN A 77 7.02 -17.59 -15.54
N ALA A 78 8.12 -17.88 -16.23
CA ALA A 78 8.49 -19.23 -16.64
C ALA A 78 8.84 -20.10 -15.43
N GLN A 79 9.63 -19.57 -14.49
CA GLN A 79 9.95 -20.28 -13.25
C GLN A 79 8.71 -20.52 -12.39
N LEU A 80 7.79 -19.55 -12.29
CA LEU A 80 6.53 -19.78 -11.58
C LEU A 80 5.67 -20.86 -12.27
N ALA A 81 5.64 -20.88 -13.60
CA ALA A 81 4.94 -21.91 -14.37
C ALA A 81 5.50 -23.31 -14.10
N GLU A 82 6.82 -23.44 -14.07
CA GLU A 82 7.50 -24.70 -13.77
C GLU A 82 7.19 -25.18 -12.34
N LEU A 83 7.26 -24.28 -11.35
CA LEU A 83 7.00 -24.60 -9.94
C LEU A 83 5.54 -25.02 -9.67
N THR A 84 4.59 -24.43 -10.40
CA THR A 84 3.15 -24.64 -10.15
C THR A 84 2.53 -25.67 -11.09
N GLY A 85 3.19 -26.02 -12.20
CA GLY A 85 2.62 -26.82 -13.28
C GLY A 85 1.53 -26.09 -14.08
N ILE A 86 1.27 -24.81 -13.79
CA ILE A 86 0.27 -24.00 -14.51
C ILE A 86 0.92 -23.45 -15.79
N PRO A 87 0.28 -23.60 -16.97
CA PRO A 87 0.81 -23.02 -18.21
C PRO A 87 1.05 -21.52 -18.08
N GLN A 88 2.21 -21.06 -18.56
CA GLN A 88 2.66 -19.66 -18.42
C GLN A 88 1.60 -18.62 -18.83
N ARG A 89 0.78 -18.93 -19.84
CA ARG A 89 -0.31 -18.06 -20.34
C ARG A 89 -1.44 -17.88 -19.33
N HIS A 90 -1.76 -18.92 -18.55
CA HIS A 90 -2.89 -18.93 -17.62
C HIS A 90 -2.54 -18.37 -16.22
N ILE A 91 -1.28 -18.03 -15.97
CA ILE A 91 -0.83 -17.53 -14.65
C ILE A 91 -1.33 -16.10 -14.38
N SER A 92 -1.58 -15.32 -15.43
CA SER A 92 -1.88 -13.89 -15.32
C SER A 92 -3.00 -13.42 -16.25
N GLU A 93 -3.82 -14.34 -16.75
CA GLU A 93 -5.05 -14.12 -17.53
C GLU A 93 -6.30 -14.07 -16.64
#